data_AF-A0A8J4QMB9-F1
#
_entry.id   AF-A0A8J4QMB9-F1
#
_cell.length_a   1.000
_cell.length_b   1.000
_cell.length_c   1.000
_cell.angle_alpha   90.00
_cell.angle_beta   90.00
_cell.angle_gamma   90.00
#
_symmetry.space_group_name_H-M   'P 1'
#
loop_
_entity.id
_entity.type
_entity.pdbx_description
1 polymer ?
#
loop_
_entity_poly.entity_id
_entity_poly.type
_entity_poly.pdbx_seq_one_letter_code
_entity_poly.pdbx_strand_id
1 'polypeptide(L)'
;MNSWRAALTEAANLEGLHLEPNRGEFNRAELMKAIETSRMAVVVFSKRYATSDRCLDELAKIMECNRVLNQRVLPIFYDVSPSEVREQKGNFEEAANFAGFHLKANR
;
A
#
# COMPACT_ATOMS: atom_id res chain seq x y z
N MET A 1 9.15 15.22 8.06
CA MET A 1 7.72 14.91 7.88
C MET A 1 7.32 15.41 6.50
N ASN A 2 6.94 14.54 5.57
CA ASN A 2 6.65 14.96 4.19
C ASN A 2 5.36 15.79 4.18
N SER A 3 5.35 16.91 3.46
CA SER A 3 4.26 17.91 3.46
C SER A 3 2.86 17.30 3.25
N TRP A 4 2.72 16.24 2.45
CA TRP A 4 1.43 15.60 2.18
C TRP A 4 0.92 14.67 3.30
N ARG A 5 1.79 14.09 4.13
CA ARG A 5 1.34 13.21 5.24
C ARG A 5 0.66 14.03 6.32
N ALA A 6 1.24 15.18 6.66
CA ALA A 6 0.64 16.11 7.62
C ALA A 6 -0.75 16.56 7.13
N ALA A 7 -0.87 16.92 5.85
CA ALA A 7 -2.15 17.30 5.25
C ALA A 7 -3.18 16.16 5.28
N LEU A 8 -2.78 14.91 4.98
CA LEU A 8 -3.69 13.76 5.08
C LEU A 8 -4.11 13.47 6.52
N THR A 9 -3.19 13.58 7.48
CA THR A 9 -3.51 13.40 8.90
C THR A 9 -4.48 14.47 9.39
N GLU A 10 -4.26 15.72 9.01
CA GLU A 10 -5.18 16.81 9.35
C GLU A 10 -6.56 16.59 8.70
N ALA A 11 -6.62 16.28 7.41
CA ALA A 11 -7.87 15.99 6.72
C ALA A 11 -8.63 14.81 7.33
N ALA A 12 -7.93 13.72 7.67
CA ALA A 12 -8.55 12.57 8.32
C ALA A 12 -9.12 12.93 9.70
N ASN A 13 -8.39 13.72 10.50
CA ASN A 13 -8.85 14.17 11.81
C ASN A 13 -10.11 15.05 11.72
N LEU A 14 -10.19 15.94 10.73
CA LEU A 14 -11.38 16.78 10.49
C LEU A 14 -12.63 15.95 10.18
N GLU A 15 -12.46 14.81 9.51
CA GLU A 15 -13.55 13.87 9.15
C GLU A 15 -13.80 12.79 10.21
N GLY A 16 -13.15 12.87 11.38
CA GLY A 16 -13.28 11.88 12.45
C GLY A 16 -12.70 10.50 12.09
N LEU A 17 -11.80 10.43 11.11
CA LEU A 17 -11.08 9.22 10.71
C LEU A 17 -9.78 9.11 11.51
N HIS A 18 -9.63 8.00 12.25
CA HIS A 18 -8.36 7.68 12.90
C HIS A 18 -7.38 7.09 11.89
N LEU A 19 -6.21 7.71 11.76
CA LEU A 19 -5.09 7.13 11.02
C LEU A 19 -4.14 6.45 12.01
N GLU A 20 -3.76 5.21 11.69
CA GLU A 20 -2.72 4.51 12.44
C GLU A 20 -1.38 5.28 12.34
N PRO A 21 -0.59 5.29 13.43
CA PRO A 21 0.67 6.03 13.51
C PRO A 21 1.74 5.59 12.50
N ASN A 22 2.88 6.28 12.54
CA ASN A 22 3.88 6.19 11.49
C ASN A 22 4.40 4.75 11.30
N ARG A 23 4.58 4.31 10.05
CA ARG A 23 5.12 2.97 9.69
C ARG A 23 6.41 2.58 10.44
N GLY A 24 7.20 3.55 10.90
CA GLY A 24 8.44 3.35 11.65
C GLY A 24 8.26 3.02 13.13
N GLU A 25 7.06 3.21 13.68
CA GLU A 25 6.74 2.98 15.10
C GLU A 25 6.14 1.59 15.34
N PHE A 26 5.65 0.92 14.29
CA PHE A 26 5.12 -0.43 14.36
C PHE A 26 6.17 -1.49 14.01
N ASN A 27 6.28 -2.51 14.86
CA ASN A 27 6.89 -3.76 14.45
C ASN A 27 5.99 -4.48 13.40
N ARG A 28 6.55 -5.44 12.65
CA ARG A 28 5.82 -6.07 11.52
C ARG A 28 4.51 -6.73 11.97
N ALA A 29 4.47 -7.34 13.15
CA ALA A 29 3.26 -8.01 13.65
C ALA A 29 2.15 -7.02 14.03
N GLU A 30 2.50 -5.93 14.71
CA GLU A 30 1.55 -4.87 15.06
C GLU A 30 0.96 -4.23 13.81
N LEU A 31 1.78 -4.00 12.78
CA LEU A 31 1.30 -3.43 11.52
C LEU A 31 0.35 -4.37 10.79
N MET A 32 0.64 -5.67 10.73
CA MET A 32 -0.27 -6.64 10.11
C MET A 32 -1.61 -6.70 10.86
N LYS A 33 -1.57 -6.65 12.20
CA LYS A 33 -2.78 -6.58 13.02
C LYS A 33 -3.56 -5.29 12.78
N ALA A 34 -2.89 -4.14 12.70
CA ALA A 34 -3.54 -2.87 12.40
C ALA A 34 -4.21 -2.88 11.02
N ILE A 35 -3.57 -3.48 10.02
CA ILE A 35 -4.17 -3.71 8.69
C ILE A 35 -5.42 -4.58 8.83
N GLU A 36 -5.37 -5.69 9.56
CA GLU A 36 -6.53 -6.58 9.74
C GLU A 36 -7.71 -5.90 10.46
N THR A 37 -7.44 -5.08 11.47
CA THR A 37 -8.48 -4.42 12.26
C THR A 37 -9.01 -3.13 11.64
N SER A 38 -8.35 -2.63 10.60
CA SER A 38 -8.75 -1.40 9.91
C SER A 38 -10.00 -1.59 9.05
N ARG A 39 -10.87 -0.58 9.01
CA ARG A 39 -12.06 -0.58 8.13
C ARG A 39 -11.73 -0.24 6.67
N MET A 40 -10.61 0.44 6.47
CA MET A 40 -10.17 0.94 5.18
C MET A 40 -8.64 1.03 5.13
N ALA A 41 -8.06 0.77 3.97
CA ALA A 41 -6.66 1.02 3.68
C ALA A 41 -6.52 2.07 2.57
N VAL A 42 -5.65 3.06 2.78
CA VAL A 42 -5.24 4.02 1.75
C VAL A 42 -3.85 3.62 1.26
N VAL A 43 -3.75 3.22 0.00
CA VAL A 43 -2.49 2.73 -0.59
C VAL A 43 -1.92 3.81 -1.50
N VAL A 44 -0.77 4.37 -1.13
CA VAL A 44 -0.09 5.39 -1.93
C VAL A 44 0.98 4.73 -2.80
N PHE A 45 0.63 4.40 -4.04
CA PHE A 45 1.59 3.92 -5.03
C PHE A 45 2.51 5.07 -5.45
N SER A 46 3.81 4.78 -5.47
CA SER A 46 4.85 5.70 -5.92
C SER A 46 5.97 4.92 -6.59
N LYS A 47 6.88 5.61 -7.26
CA LYS A 47 8.06 5.00 -7.91
C LYS A 47 8.90 4.11 -6.99
N ARG A 48 8.90 4.37 -5.67
CA ARG A 48 9.63 3.60 -4.65
C ARG A 48 8.78 2.54 -3.94
N TYR A 49 7.49 2.46 -4.23
CA TYR A 49 6.60 1.52 -3.57
C TYR A 49 6.98 0.08 -3.95
N ALA A 50 7.20 -0.15 -5.26
CA ALA A 50 7.52 -1.46 -5.80
C ALA A 50 8.87 -2.00 -5.30
N THR A 51 9.84 -1.13 -5.05
CA THR A 51 11.21 -1.51 -4.64
C THR A 51 11.34 -1.76 -3.13
N SER A 52 10.24 -1.86 -2.39
CA SER A 52 10.25 -2.09 -0.95
C SER A 52 9.48 -3.36 -0.63
N ASP A 53 10.19 -4.43 -0.27
CA ASP A 53 9.60 -5.72 0.11
C ASP A 53 8.54 -5.56 1.21
N ARG A 54 8.81 -4.68 2.18
CA ARG A 54 7.85 -4.35 3.23
C ARG A 54 6.56 -3.71 2.68
N CYS A 55 6.66 -2.81 1.69
CA CYS A 55 5.46 -2.27 1.02
C CYS A 55 4.66 -3.36 0.32
N LEU A 56 5.33 -4.32 -0.32
CA LEU A 56 4.67 -5.41 -1.05
C LEU A 56 4.00 -6.41 -0.10
N ASP A 57 4.64 -6.76 1.01
CA ASP A 57 4.06 -7.58 2.07
C ASP A 57 2.80 -6.94 2.65
N GLU A 58 2.87 -5.63 2.95
CA GLU A 58 1.72 -4.88 3.46
C GLU A 58 0.60 -4.81 2.42
N LEU A 59 0.92 -4.61 1.14
CA LEU A 59 -0.05 -4.64 0.05
C LEU A 59 -0.74 -6.01 -0.05
N ALA A 60 0.03 -7.10 0.03
CA ALA A 60 -0.51 -8.44 0.00
C ALA A 60 -1.51 -8.66 1.16
N LYS A 61 -1.18 -8.16 2.35
CA LYS A 61 -2.08 -8.24 3.51
C LYS A 61 -3.34 -7.41 3.33
N ILE A 62 -3.21 -6.18 2.82
CA ILE A 62 -4.36 -5.31 2.52
C ILE A 62 -5.29 -5.99 1.50
N MET A 63 -4.75 -6.61 0.46
CA MET A 63 -5.55 -7.31 -0.56
C MET A 63 -6.21 -8.58 -0.02
N GLU A 64 -5.55 -9.28 0.91
CA GLU A 64 -6.18 -10.37 1.66
C GLU A 64 -7.38 -9.86 2.47
N CYS A 65 -7.21 -8.80 3.26
CA CYS A 65 -8.28 -8.20 4.05
C CYS A 65 -9.41 -7.62 3.19
N ASN A 66 -9.10 -7.05 2.03
CA ASN A 66 -10.10 -6.61 1.07
C ASN A 66 -10.98 -7.76 0.61
N ARG A 67 -10.37 -8.90 0.25
CA ARG A 67 -11.08 -10.09 -0.25
C ARG A 67 -11.86 -10.82 0.84
N VAL A 68 -11.29 -10.96 2.03
CA VAL A 68 -11.83 -11.82 3.10
C VAL A 68 -12.69 -11.05 4.09
N LEU A 69 -12.31 -9.81 4.42
CA LEU A 69 -12.96 -8.98 5.45
C LEU A 69 -13.78 -7.82 4.84
N ASN A 70 -13.86 -7.75 3.51
CA ASN A 70 -14.54 -6.67 2.80
C ASN A 70 -14.01 -5.27 3.18
N GLN A 71 -12.71 -5.19 3.54
CA GLN A 71 -12.03 -3.93 3.85
C GLN A 71 -12.00 -3.04 2.61
N ARG A 72 -12.35 -1.75 2.75
CA ARG A 72 -12.29 -0.81 1.61
C ARG A 72 -10.84 -0.46 1.28
N VAL A 73 -10.49 -0.42 0.00
CA VAL A 73 -9.15 -0.02 -0.45
C VAL A 73 -9.28 1.21 -1.37
N LEU A 74 -8.57 2.27 -1.01
CA LEU A 74 -8.47 3.49 -1.82
C LEU A 74 -7.04 3.63 -2.35
N PRO A 75 -6.79 3.41 -3.65
CA PRO A 75 -5.48 3.62 -4.24
C PRO A 75 -5.26 5.11 -4.58
N ILE A 76 -4.08 5.62 -4.25
CA ILE A 76 -3.56 6.93 -4.67
C ILE A 76 -2.32 6.70 -5.52
N PHE A 77 -2.29 7.28 -6.72
CA PHE A 77 -1.19 7.14 -7.66
C PHE A 77 -0.33 8.42 -7.63
N TYR A 78 0.78 8.38 -6.93
CA TYR A 78 1.70 9.51 -6.76
C TYR A 78 2.89 9.39 -7.71
N ASP A 79 2.91 10.25 -8.74
CA ASP A 79 3.97 10.29 -9.77
C ASP A 79 4.20 8.92 -10.46
N VAL A 80 3.12 8.15 -10.59
CA VAL A 80 3.01 6.87 -11.33
C VAL A 80 1.63 6.82 -11.98
N SER A 81 1.52 6.18 -13.14
CA SER A 81 0.23 5.94 -13.80
C SER A 81 -0.46 4.70 -13.23
N PRO A 82 -1.80 4.64 -13.22
CA PRO A 82 -2.53 3.43 -12.84
C PRO A 82 -2.18 2.21 -13.69
N SER A 83 -1.87 2.41 -14.98
CA SER A 83 -1.42 1.35 -15.88
C SER A 83 -0.06 0.77 -15.49
N GLU A 84 0.90 1.59 -15.06
CA GLU A 84 2.20 1.09 -14.58
C GLU A 84 2.04 0.17 -13.38
N VAL A 85 1.11 0.50 -12.46
CA VAL A 85 0.81 -0.34 -11.29
C VAL A 85 0.05 -1.60 -11.69
N ARG A 86 -1.03 -1.48 -12.48
CA ARG A 86 -1.91 -2.60 -12.84
C ARG A 86 -1.21 -3.63 -13.72
N GLU A 87 -0.42 -3.18 -14.68
CA GLU A 87 0.26 -4.02 -15.66
C GLU A 87 1.70 -4.35 -15.25
N GLN A 88 2.11 -3.91 -14.06
CA GLN A 88 3.46 -4.11 -13.51
C GLN A 88 4.55 -3.69 -14.50
N LYS A 89 4.44 -2.48 -15.05
CA LYS A 89 5.39 -1.90 -16.02
C LYS A 89 6.35 -0.92 -15.34
N GLY A 90 7.48 -0.64 -15.98
CA GLY A 90 8.47 0.31 -15.47
C GLY A 90 9.07 -0.15 -14.14
N ASN A 91 9.09 0.70 -13.11
CA ASN A 91 9.65 0.35 -11.80
C ASN A 91 8.98 -0.85 -11.12
N PHE A 92 7.71 -1.13 -11.45
CA PHE A 92 7.00 -2.32 -10.94
C PHE A 92 7.46 -3.61 -11.64
N GLU A 93 7.88 -3.50 -12.89
CA GLU A 93 8.47 -4.61 -13.67
C GLU A 93 9.86 -4.97 -13.13
N GLU A 94 10.70 -3.95 -12.92
CA GLU A 94 12.05 -4.12 -12.36
C GLU A 94 12.02 -4.78 -10.98
N ALA A 95 11.07 -4.36 -10.12
CA ALA A 95 10.89 -4.97 -8.80
C ALA A 95 10.43 -6.44 -8.88
N ALA A 96 9.48 -6.77 -9.77
CA ALA A 96 9.02 -8.14 -9.97
C ALA A 96 10.15 -9.05 -10.48
N ASN A 97 10.98 -8.53 -11.39
CA ASN A 97 12.13 -9.23 -11.95
C ASN A 97 13.25 -9.43 -10.91
N PHE A 98 13.47 -8.46 -10.01
CA PHE A 98 14.46 -8.58 -8.92
C PHE A 98 14.01 -9.57 -7.84
N ALA A 99 12.72 -9.65 -7.54
CA ALA A 99 12.15 -10.56 -6.55
C ALA A 99 12.07 -12.04 -7.00
N GLY A 100 12.51 -12.38 -8.22
CA GLY A 100 12.54 -13.76 -8.71
C GLY A 100 11.16 -14.37 -9.00
N PHE A 101 10.10 -13.56 -9.09
CA PHE A 101 8.78 -14.04 -9.49
C PHE A 101 8.64 -13.97 -11.02
N HIS A 102 8.86 -15.09 -11.69
CA HIS A 102 8.29 -15.32 -13.02
C HIS A 102 6.76 -15.43 -12.89
N LEU A 103 6.06 -14.29 -12.90
CA LEU A 103 4.64 -14.27 -13.18
C LEU A 103 4.46 -14.60 -14.67
N LYS A 104 4.45 -15.90 -15.00
CA LYS A 104 3.83 -16.33 -16.25
C LYS A 104 2.39 -15.85 -16.22
N ALA A 105 2.08 -14.88 -17.06
CA ALA A 105 0.74 -14.42 -17.34
C ALA A 105 -0.15 -15.64 -17.59
N ASN A 106 -1.09 -15.90 -16.68
CA ASN A 106 -2.13 -16.89 -16.92
C ASN A 106 -3.03 -16.34 -18.01
N ARG A 107 -3.04 -17.07 -19.13
CA ARG A 107 -3.92 -16.91 -20.27
C ARG A 107 -5.31 -17.45 -19.95
#